data_AF-F2EFS7-F1
#
_entry.id   AF-F2EFS7-F1
#
_cell.length_a   1.000
_cell.length_b   1.000
_cell.length_c   1.000
_cell.angle_alpha   90.00
_cell.angle_beta   90.00
_cell.angle_gamma   90.00
#
_symmetry.space_group_name_H-M   'P 1'
#
loop_
_entity.id
_entity.type
_entity.pdbx_description
1 polymer ?
#
loop_
_entity_poly.entity_id
_entity_poly.type
_entity_poly.pdbx_seq_one_letter_code
_entity_poly.pdbx_strand_id
1 'polypeptide(L)'
;YTGYGRSKIQKWEKEPAPHGWDVFNQKTLYDAYKKRTKNIEVDMDAYNRAKDTDPEFYREASSLQYGKVSRVAEPNIDRMVNELKERDEKRKAFSRRRKFNEDKDVDSINDRNEHFNKKIERAFGKYTLEIKNNLERGTALPD
;
A
#
# COMPACT_ATOMS: atom_id res chain seq x y z
N TYR A 1 -21.43 14.76 -44.12
CA TYR A 1 -20.04 14.36 -43.86
C TYR A 1 -20.04 13.22 -42.87
N THR A 2 -19.54 12.09 -43.32
CA THR A 2 -19.48 10.78 -42.67
C THR A 2 -18.37 10.72 -41.61
N GLY A 3 -18.71 10.10 -40.47
CA GLY A 3 -17.86 9.19 -39.70
C GLY A 3 -16.48 9.68 -39.25
N TYR A 4 -16.38 10.12 -38.00
CA TYR A 4 -15.16 9.98 -37.19
C TYR A 4 -15.52 9.71 -35.73
N GLY A 5 -14.92 8.67 -35.13
CA GLY A 5 -14.74 8.61 -33.69
C GLY A 5 -15.33 7.44 -32.89
N ARG A 6 -15.61 6.26 -33.48
CA ARG A 6 -15.74 5.02 -32.68
C ARG A 6 -14.38 4.38 -32.40
N SER A 7 -13.45 5.12 -31.79
CA SER A 7 -12.36 4.47 -31.04
C SER A 7 -12.84 4.34 -29.60
N LYS A 8 -13.58 3.25 -29.32
CA LYS A 8 -13.74 2.79 -27.95
C LYS A 8 -12.34 2.58 -27.40
N ILE A 9 -11.92 3.47 -26.53
CA ILE A 9 -10.76 3.34 -25.65
C ILE A 9 -10.82 1.91 -25.11
N GLN A 10 -9.90 1.07 -25.56
CA GLN A 10 -9.61 -0.22 -24.93
C GLN A 10 -9.36 0.10 -23.46
N LYS A 11 -10.39 -0.08 -22.62
CA LYS A 11 -10.27 0.10 -21.18
C LYS A 11 -9.30 -0.99 -20.76
N TRP A 12 -8.04 -0.63 -20.59
CA TRP A 12 -7.02 -1.46 -19.98
C TRP A 12 -7.65 -2.14 -18.77
N GLU A 13 -7.80 -3.45 -18.83
CA GLU A 13 -8.31 -4.23 -17.72
C GLU A 13 -7.34 -4.01 -16.56
N LYS A 14 -7.82 -3.30 -15.53
CA LYS A 14 -7.01 -3.09 -14.33
C LYS A 14 -7.03 -4.40 -13.57
N GLU A 15 -5.86 -4.97 -13.30
CA GLU A 15 -5.76 -6.07 -12.35
C GLU A 15 -6.47 -5.68 -11.06
N PRO A 16 -7.33 -6.54 -10.48
CA PRO A 16 -8.03 -6.23 -9.25
C PRO A 16 -7.00 -5.95 -8.16
N ALA A 17 -7.23 -4.88 -7.40
CA ALA A 17 -6.35 -4.54 -6.30
C ALA A 17 -6.35 -5.70 -5.28
N PRO A 18 -5.18 -6.07 -4.72
CA PRO A 18 -5.11 -7.08 -3.68
C PRO A 18 -6.00 -6.69 -2.50
N HIS A 19 -6.76 -7.66 -1.97
CA HIS A 19 -7.73 -7.44 -0.92
C HIS A 19 -7.39 -8.22 0.35
N GLY A 20 -7.73 -7.69 1.52
CA GLY A 20 -7.53 -8.37 2.79
C GLY A 20 -6.06 -8.76 3.04
N TRP A 21 -5.82 -10.04 3.30
CA TRP A 21 -4.48 -10.59 3.58
C TRP A 21 -3.59 -10.74 2.34
N ASP A 22 -4.16 -10.70 1.12
CA ASP A 22 -3.38 -10.81 -0.12
C ASP A 22 -2.45 -9.62 -0.34
N VAL A 23 -2.64 -8.52 0.39
CA VAL A 23 -1.75 -7.35 0.36
C VAL A 23 -0.36 -7.65 0.94
N PHE A 24 -0.19 -8.76 1.67
CA PHE A 24 1.08 -9.18 2.26
C PHE A 24 1.70 -10.40 1.58
N ASN A 25 1.16 -10.84 0.44
CA ASN A 25 1.70 -12.00 -0.28
C ASN A 25 3.03 -11.67 -1.00
N GLN A 26 3.74 -12.70 -1.46
CA GLN A 26 5.02 -12.51 -2.13
C GLN A 26 4.92 -11.65 -3.40
N LYS A 27 3.84 -11.79 -4.19
CA LYS A 27 3.62 -11.03 -5.42
C LYS A 27 3.51 -9.52 -5.14
N THR A 28 2.70 -9.14 -4.15
CA THR A 28 2.49 -7.73 -3.79
C THR A 28 3.74 -7.09 -3.19
N LEU A 29 4.50 -7.84 -2.38
CA LEU A 29 5.80 -7.40 -1.88
C LEU A 29 6.82 -7.20 -3.02
N TYR A 30 6.84 -8.12 -3.98
CA TYR A 30 7.67 -8.01 -5.19
C TYR A 30 7.27 -6.81 -6.05
N ASP A 31 5.98 -6.59 -6.30
CA ASP A 31 5.50 -5.45 -7.07
C ASP A 31 5.81 -4.11 -6.38
N ALA A 32 5.73 -4.06 -5.05
CA ALA A 32 6.16 -2.91 -4.27
C ALA A 32 7.67 -2.67 -4.37
N TYR A 33 8.49 -3.72 -4.35
CA TYR A 33 9.92 -3.64 -4.61
C TYR A 33 10.22 -3.13 -6.02
N LYS A 34 9.59 -3.72 -7.05
CA LYS A 34 9.73 -3.32 -8.45
C LYS A 34 9.35 -1.85 -8.70
N LYS A 35 8.32 -1.35 -8.02
CA LYS A 35 7.96 0.08 -8.07
C LYS A 35 9.03 0.97 -7.44
N ARG A 36 9.64 0.53 -6.33
CA ARG A 36 10.74 1.28 -5.70
C ARG A 36 11.97 1.32 -6.57
N THR A 37 12.40 0.19 -7.12
CA THR A 37 13.62 0.14 -7.94
C THR A 37 13.52 0.99 -9.21
N LYS A 38 12.32 1.16 -9.76
CA LYS A 38 12.08 2.09 -10.88
C LYS A 38 12.33 3.56 -10.55
N ASN A 39 12.21 3.94 -9.27
CA ASN A 39 12.39 5.32 -8.83
C ASN A 39 13.82 5.60 -8.35
N ILE A 40 14.71 4.61 -8.36
CA ILE A 40 16.10 4.78 -7.95
C ILE A 40 16.88 5.35 -9.13
N GLU A 41 17.43 6.54 -8.94
CA GLU A 41 18.37 7.14 -9.88
C GLU A 41 19.78 6.60 -9.63
N VAL A 42 20.38 6.00 -10.65
CA VAL A 42 21.72 5.41 -10.59
C VAL A 42 22.71 6.37 -11.23
N ASP A 43 23.69 6.81 -10.43
CA ASP A 43 24.83 7.60 -10.91
C ASP A 43 25.85 6.67 -11.57
N MET A 44 25.82 6.64 -12.91
CA MET A 44 26.69 5.78 -13.71
C MET A 44 28.16 6.21 -13.65
N ASP A 45 28.45 7.50 -13.45
CA ASP A 45 29.83 8.00 -13.37
C ASP A 45 30.48 7.60 -12.05
N ALA A 46 29.74 7.74 -10.94
CA ALA A 46 30.19 7.21 -9.65
C ALA A 46 30.37 5.69 -9.68
N TYR A 47 29.48 4.96 -10.37
CA TYR A 47 29.60 3.53 -10.57
C TYR A 47 30.87 3.16 -11.35
N ASN A 48 31.13 3.81 -12.48
CA ASN A 48 32.30 3.52 -13.32
C ASN A 48 33.62 3.82 -12.58
N ARG A 49 33.69 4.95 -11.86
CA ARG A 49 34.87 5.26 -11.02
C ARG A 49 35.11 4.22 -9.94
N ALA A 50 34.05 3.76 -9.27
CA ALA A 50 34.16 2.71 -8.25
C ALA A 50 34.62 1.38 -8.87
N LYS A 51 34.15 1.07 -10.08
CA LYS A 51 34.55 -0.12 -10.84
C LYS A 51 36.02 -0.09 -11.25
N ASP A 52 36.53 1.06 -11.69
CA ASP A 52 37.94 1.19 -12.09
C ASP A 52 38.89 1.20 -10.88
N THR A 53 38.41 1.65 -9.72
CA THR A 53 39.22 1.76 -8.50
C THR A 53 39.34 0.44 -7.73
N ASP A 54 38.30 -0.41 -7.76
CA ASP A 54 38.26 -1.68 -7.02
C ASP A 54 38.52 -2.88 -7.95
N PRO A 55 39.69 -3.53 -7.89
CA PRO A 55 39.96 -4.75 -8.66
C PRO A 55 39.02 -5.91 -8.33
N GLU A 56 38.42 -5.91 -7.13
CA GLU A 56 37.45 -6.90 -6.66
C GLU A 56 36.01 -6.31 -6.68
N PHE A 57 35.71 -5.48 -7.68
CA PHE A 57 34.40 -4.83 -7.81
C PHE A 57 33.24 -5.84 -7.95
N TYR A 58 33.44 -6.88 -8.76
CA TYR A 58 32.50 -8.00 -8.90
C TYR A 58 32.88 -9.10 -7.91
N ARG A 59 32.23 -9.11 -6.74
CA ARG A 59 32.57 -10.01 -5.63
C ARG A 59 31.86 -11.35 -5.74
N GLU A 60 32.59 -12.42 -5.44
CA GLU A 60 32.01 -13.75 -5.24
C GLU A 60 31.51 -13.93 -3.80
N ALA A 61 30.68 -14.96 -3.59
CA ALA A 61 30.11 -15.25 -2.26
C ALA A 61 31.17 -15.53 -1.17
N SER A 62 32.39 -15.89 -1.56
CA SER A 62 33.55 -16.16 -0.69
C SER A 62 34.38 -14.91 -0.34
N SER A 63 34.06 -13.74 -0.91
CA SER A 63 34.82 -12.50 -0.69
C SER A 63 34.81 -12.06 0.78
N LEU A 64 35.98 -11.74 1.32
CA LEU A 64 36.17 -11.25 2.70
C LEU A 64 35.92 -9.74 2.86
N GLN A 65 35.42 -9.08 1.82
CA GLN A 65 35.23 -7.64 1.80
C GLN A 65 33.91 -7.20 2.47
N TYR A 66 33.00 -8.15 2.73
CA TYR A 66 31.80 -7.92 3.52
C TYR A 66 32.17 -7.52 4.96
N GLY A 67 31.51 -6.49 5.49
CA GLY A 67 31.76 -5.99 6.85
C GLY A 67 32.93 -5.00 6.99
N LYS A 68 33.73 -4.79 5.94
CA LYS A 68 34.68 -3.66 5.93
C LYS A 68 33.90 -2.37 5.67
N VAL A 69 34.07 -1.38 6.56
CA VAL A 69 33.33 -0.12 6.48
C VAL A 69 33.82 0.69 5.28
N SER A 70 33.07 0.62 4.18
CA SER A 70 33.23 1.57 3.07
C SER A 70 32.63 2.91 3.50
N ARG A 71 33.39 4.00 3.36
CA ARG A 71 32.88 5.35 3.60
C ARG A 71 31.95 5.71 2.45
N VAL A 72 30.65 5.64 2.71
CA VAL A 72 29.62 6.10 1.78
C VAL A 72 29.57 7.62 1.82
N ALA A 73 29.49 8.26 0.66
CA ALA A 73 29.33 9.71 0.59
C ALA A 73 28.01 10.16 1.26
N GLU A 74 28.06 11.23 2.05
CA GLU A 74 26.89 11.85 2.70
C GLU A 74 25.66 12.01 1.79
N PRO A 75 25.77 12.52 0.54
CA PRO A 75 24.60 12.65 -0.34
C PRO A 75 23.91 11.32 -0.66
N ASN A 76 24.62 10.19 -0.61
CA ASN A 76 24.01 8.87 -0.83
C ASN A 76 23.23 8.41 0.41
N ILE A 77 23.71 8.78 1.60
CA ILE A 77 23.00 8.53 2.86
C ILE A 77 21.73 9.36 2.90
N ASP A 78 21.77 10.63 2.52
CA ASP A 78 20.59 11.50 2.47
C ASP A 78 19.53 10.97 1.51
N ARG A 79 19.93 10.49 0.33
CA ARG A 79 19.02 9.84 -0.62
C ARG A 79 18.32 8.62 0.00
N MET A 80 19.05 7.77 0.71
CA MET A 80 18.47 6.62 1.42
C MET A 80 17.49 7.07 2.52
N VAL A 81 17.86 8.06 3.33
CA VAL A 81 17.03 8.58 4.41
C VAL A 81 15.72 9.17 3.87
N ASN A 82 15.78 9.90 2.76
CA ASN A 82 14.60 10.46 2.12
C ASN A 82 13.66 9.35 1.61
N GLU A 83 14.19 8.29 0.98
CA GLU A 83 13.38 7.13 0.57
C GLU A 83 12.69 6.45 1.76
N LEU A 84 13.39 6.32 2.89
CA LEU A 84 12.82 5.75 4.12
C LEU A 84 11.70 6.62 4.70
N LYS A 85 11.82 7.95 4.64
CA LYS A 85 10.77 8.88 5.07
C LYS A 85 9.53 8.75 4.19
N GLU A 86 9.69 8.73 2.87
CA GLU A 86 8.58 8.52 1.94
C GLU A 86 7.87 7.18 2.17
N ARG A 87 8.65 6.12 2.47
CA ARG A 87 8.08 4.81 2.82
C ARG A 87 7.23 4.88 4.07
N ASP A 88 7.68 5.61 5.09
CA ASP A 88 6.94 5.76 6.33
C ASP A 88 5.65 6.56 6.13
N GLU A 89 5.68 7.61 5.32
CA GLU A 89 4.49 8.37 4.93
C GLU A 89 3.47 7.50 4.17
N LYS A 90 3.93 6.72 3.18
CA LYS A 90 3.08 5.77 2.45
C LYS A 90 2.48 4.71 3.39
N ARG A 91 3.24 4.23 4.37
CA ARG A 91 2.75 3.30 5.40
C ARG A 91 1.68 3.94 6.27
N LYS A 92 1.88 5.19 6.73
CA LYS A 92 0.88 5.94 7.52
C LYS A 92 -0.43 6.14 6.74
N ALA A 93 -0.33 6.40 5.43
CA ALA A 93 -1.48 6.57 4.55
C ALA A 93 -2.18 5.26 4.12
N PHE A 94 -1.63 4.09 4.47
CA PHE A 94 -2.16 2.79 4.05
C PHE A 94 -3.60 2.54 4.54
N SER A 95 -3.87 2.88 5.80
CA SER A 95 -5.24 2.84 6.36
C SER A 95 -5.90 4.21 6.22
N ARG A 96 -6.76 4.35 5.21
CA ARG A 96 -7.47 5.61 4.95
C ARG A 96 -8.61 5.80 5.95
N ARG A 97 -8.59 6.92 6.68
CA ARG A 97 -9.69 7.32 7.57
C ARG A 97 -10.95 7.58 6.72
N ARG A 98 -12.08 6.97 7.11
CA ARG A 98 -13.39 7.28 6.52
C ARG A 98 -13.95 8.57 7.14
N LYS A 99 -14.57 9.42 6.32
CA LYS A 99 -15.21 10.66 6.80
C LYS A 99 -16.30 10.30 7.81
N PHE A 100 -16.35 11.03 8.92
CA PHE A 100 -17.45 10.92 9.89
C PHE A 100 -18.73 11.48 9.25
N ASN A 101 -19.86 10.83 9.48
CA ASN A 101 -21.16 11.30 9.02
C ASN A 101 -21.96 11.75 10.25
N GLU A 102 -22.28 13.04 10.33
CA GLU A 102 -23.00 13.64 11.46
C GLU A 102 -24.47 13.20 11.48
N ASP A 103 -25.05 12.89 10.33
CA ASP A 103 -26.44 12.44 10.21
C ASP A 103 -26.63 10.95 10.57
N LYS A 104 -25.55 10.24 10.93
CA LYS A 104 -25.65 8.82 11.27
C LYS A 104 -26.06 8.66 12.73
N ASP A 105 -27.08 7.83 12.96
CA ASP A 105 -27.46 7.40 14.31
C ASP A 105 -26.26 6.82 15.09
N VAL A 106 -26.11 7.30 16.31
CA VAL A 106 -25.01 6.95 17.20
C VAL A 106 -25.39 5.71 18.02
N ASP A 107 -24.86 4.57 17.59
CA ASP A 107 -25.04 3.26 18.25
C ASP A 107 -24.03 2.99 19.39
N SER A 108 -23.22 3.98 19.76
CA SER A 108 -22.06 3.79 20.63
C SER A 108 -21.89 4.89 21.68
N ILE A 109 -21.33 4.50 22.83
CA ILE A 109 -21.09 5.40 23.98
C ILE A 109 -19.67 6.01 23.93
N ASN A 110 -18.71 5.34 23.29
CA ASN A 110 -17.32 5.80 23.18
C ASN A 110 -16.67 5.30 21.87
N ASP A 111 -15.52 5.88 21.52
CA ASP A 111 -14.80 5.56 20.26
C ASP A 111 -14.40 4.08 20.14
N ARG A 112 -14.03 3.42 21.26
CA ARG A 112 -13.68 2.00 21.25
C ARG A 112 -14.89 1.13 20.95
N ASN A 113 -16.04 1.49 21.49
CA ASN A 113 -17.33 0.85 21.23
C ASN A 113 -17.77 1.10 19.79
N GLU A 114 -17.61 2.32 19.26
CA GLU A 114 -17.91 2.63 17.85
C GLU A 114 -17.06 1.76 16.90
N HIS A 115 -15.77 1.59 17.20
CA HIS A 115 -14.89 0.71 16.45
C HIS A 115 -15.30 -0.77 16.55
N PHE A 116 -15.79 -1.21 17.71
CA PHE A 116 -16.29 -2.56 17.93
C PHE A 116 -17.60 -2.81 17.17
N ASN A 117 -18.58 -1.91 17.27
CA ASN A 117 -19.83 -1.95 16.50
C ASN A 117 -19.54 -2.02 14.99
N LYS A 118 -18.63 -1.18 14.48
CA LYS A 118 -18.17 -1.23 13.09
C LYS A 118 -17.54 -2.58 12.71
N LYS A 119 -16.91 -3.29 13.65
CA LYS A 119 -16.31 -4.62 13.42
C LYS A 119 -17.40 -5.70 13.35
N ILE A 120 -18.34 -5.68 14.29
CA ILE A 120 -19.51 -6.57 14.29
C ILE A 120 -20.34 -6.37 13.03
N GLU A 121 -20.56 -5.13 12.62
CA GLU A 121 -21.30 -4.82 11.39
C GLU A 121 -20.64 -5.42 10.14
N ARG A 122 -19.32 -5.32 10.04
CA ARG A 122 -18.58 -5.90 8.92
C ARG A 122 -18.65 -7.43 8.87
N ALA A 123 -18.71 -8.09 10.03
CA ALA A 123 -18.74 -9.55 10.12
C ALA A 123 -20.15 -10.13 10.00
N PHE A 124 -21.13 -9.49 10.65
CA PHE A 124 -22.47 -10.04 10.86
C PHE A 124 -23.58 -9.24 10.18
N GLY A 125 -23.33 -8.01 9.72
CA GLY A 125 -24.36 -7.13 9.13
C GLY A 125 -25.09 -7.75 7.94
N LYS A 126 -24.41 -8.63 7.18
CA LYS A 126 -25.05 -9.40 6.09
C LYS A 126 -26.16 -10.34 6.59
N TYR A 127 -26.00 -10.88 7.79
CA TYR A 127 -26.92 -11.87 8.38
C TYR A 127 -27.95 -11.23 9.32
N THR A 128 -27.66 -10.05 9.88
CA THR A 128 -28.53 -9.36 10.84
C THR A 128 -29.42 -8.29 10.21
N LEU A 129 -29.48 -8.20 8.88
CA LEU A 129 -30.27 -7.19 8.16
C LEU A 129 -31.75 -7.24 8.54
N GLU A 130 -32.34 -8.44 8.61
CA GLU A 130 -33.75 -8.62 9.01
C GLU A 130 -33.98 -8.18 10.46
N ILE A 131 -33.08 -8.56 11.37
CA ILE A 131 -33.17 -8.18 12.79
C ILE A 131 -33.13 -6.66 12.96
N LYS A 132 -32.28 -5.97 12.18
CA LYS A 132 -32.24 -4.50 12.18
C LYS A 132 -33.53 -3.88 11.68
N ASN A 133 -34.02 -4.35 10.53
CA ASN A 133 -35.27 -3.83 9.98
C ASN A 133 -36.45 -4.04 10.94
N ASN A 134 -36.48 -5.17 11.65
CA ASN A 134 -37.49 -5.47 12.66
C ASN A 134 -37.39 -4.53 13.87
N LEU A 135 -36.17 -4.16 14.27
CA LEU A 135 -35.94 -3.17 15.33
C LEU A 135 -36.45 -1.78 14.93
N GLU A 136 -36.15 -1.34 13.70
CA GLU A 136 -36.62 -0.05 13.17
C GLU A 136 -38.17 -0.01 13.00
N ARG A 137 -38.79 -1.15 12.63
CA ARG A 137 -40.26 -1.27 12.55
C ARG A 137 -40.94 -1.42 13.91
N GLY A 138 -40.22 -1.82 14.95
CA GLY A 138 -40.79 -2.19 16.25
C GLY A 138 -41.63 -3.47 16.24
N THR A 139 -41.55 -4.28 15.18
CA THR A 139 -42.26 -5.57 15.07
C THR A 139 -41.39 -6.63 14.39
N ALA A 140 -41.60 -7.90 14.72
CA ALA A 140 -40.84 -9.04 14.19
C ALA A 140 -41.48 -9.67 12.94
N LEU A 141 -42.46 -9.00 12.32
CA LEU A 141 -43.14 -9.53 11.14
C LEU A 141 -42.31 -9.20 9.88
N PRO A 142 -42.20 -10.15 8.94
CA PRO A 142 -41.64 -9.86 7.62
C PRO A 142 -42.48 -8.80 6.89
N ASP A 143 -41.86 -8.05 6.00
CA ASP A 143 -42.58 -7.21 5.02
C ASP A 143 -43.42 -8.07 4.06
#